data_AF-A0A7S4PER3-F1
#
_entry.id   AF-A0A7S4PER3-F1
#
_cell.length_a   1.000
_cell.length_b   1.000
_cell.length_c   1.000
_cell.angle_alpha   90.00
_cell.angle_beta   90.00
_cell.angle_gamma   90.00
#
_symmetry.space_group_name_H-M   'P 1'
#
loop_
_entity.id
_entity.type
_entity.pdbx_description
1 polymer ?
#
loop_
_entity_poly.entity_id
_entity_poly.type
_entity_poly.pdbx_seq_one_letter_code
_entity_poly.pdbx_strand_id
1 'polypeptide(L)'
;HPDARQRQSRACPGKPRLSIQEKLDIICLYYSSDAMPSSSRRAVHQWDIALRYGKSRAAISKLLKPEHARKVIASAEGGRIKNRSMILQSIREEAERKSRSEEGGV
;
A
#
# COMPACT_ATOMS: atom_id res chain seq x y z
N HIS A 1 -12.41 23.46 -30.10
CA HIS A 1 -11.82 22.12 -29.90
C HIS A 1 -12.10 21.69 -28.46
N PRO A 2 -13.10 20.83 -28.20
CA PRO A 2 -13.47 20.48 -26.83
C PRO A 2 -12.41 19.62 -26.15
N ASP A 3 -12.27 19.92 -24.86
CA ASP A 3 -11.20 19.61 -23.94
C ASP A 3 -11.02 18.10 -23.67
N ALA A 4 -9.82 17.56 -23.93
CA ALA A 4 -9.47 16.15 -23.75
C ALA A 4 -9.63 15.65 -22.30
N ARG A 5 -9.75 16.56 -21.33
CA ARG A 5 -9.90 16.24 -19.90
C ARG A 5 -11.31 15.76 -19.57
N GLN A 6 -12.33 16.06 -20.40
CA GLN A 6 -13.71 15.66 -20.15
C GLN A 6 -14.05 14.23 -20.62
N ARG A 7 -13.30 13.67 -21.59
CA ARG A 7 -13.56 12.32 -22.14
C ARG A 7 -13.10 11.16 -21.26
N GLN A 8 -12.22 11.38 -20.27
CA GLN A 8 -11.79 10.32 -19.36
C GLN A 8 -12.85 9.92 -18.32
N SER A 9 -13.87 10.77 -18.08
CA SER A 9 -14.86 10.54 -17.02
C SER A 9 -15.93 9.49 -17.37
N ARG A 10 -15.97 9.01 -18.62
CA ARG A 10 -17.03 8.10 -19.12
C ARG A 10 -16.60 6.65 -19.34
N ALA A 11 -15.32 6.31 -19.18
CA ALA A 11 -14.79 4.97 -19.50
C ALA A 11 -14.47 4.08 -18.29
N CYS A 12 -14.74 4.54 -17.06
CA CYS A 12 -14.61 3.71 -15.86
C CYS A 12 -15.78 4.05 -14.93
N PRO A 13 -16.70 3.12 -14.58
CA PRO A 13 -17.49 3.30 -13.38
C PRO A 13 -16.49 3.40 -12.24
N GLY A 14 -16.30 4.63 -11.73
CA GLY A 14 -15.21 4.97 -10.82
C GLY A 14 -15.33 4.12 -9.57
N LYS A 15 -14.52 3.05 -9.50
CA LYS A 15 -14.43 2.21 -8.31
C LYS A 15 -14.20 3.15 -7.12
N PRO A 16 -15.02 3.06 -6.06
CA PRO A 16 -14.95 4.00 -4.95
C PRO A 16 -13.53 4.05 -4.39
N ARG A 17 -13.08 5.24 -3.97
CA ARG A 17 -11.76 5.39 -3.33
C ARG A 17 -11.73 4.51 -2.07
N LEU A 18 -10.59 3.88 -1.80
CA LEU A 18 -10.39 3.17 -0.53
C LEU A 18 -10.64 4.15 0.63
N SER A 19 -11.52 3.76 1.54
CA SER A 19 -11.72 4.40 2.83
C SER A 19 -10.44 4.33 3.66
N ILE A 20 -10.33 5.18 4.68
CA ILE A 20 -9.18 5.17 5.58
C ILE A 20 -9.09 3.80 6.29
N GLN A 21 -10.23 3.23 6.70
CA GLN A 21 -10.27 1.91 7.32
C GLN A 21 -9.79 0.79 6.40
N GLU A 22 -10.22 0.76 5.12
CA GLU A 22 -9.72 -0.24 4.15
C GLU A 22 -8.22 -0.08 3.91
N LYS A 23 -7.72 1.16 3.86
CA LYS A 23 -6.28 1.40 3.71
C LYS A 23 -5.51 0.86 4.91
N LEU A 24 -6.01 1.09 6.12
CA LEU A 24 -5.41 0.59 7.34
C LEU A 24 -5.43 -0.95 7.36
N ASP A 25 -6.54 -1.58 6.97
CA ASP A 25 -6.62 -3.04 6.91
C ASP A 25 -5.63 -3.63 5.92
N ILE A 26 -5.54 -3.08 4.70
CA ILE A 26 -4.55 -3.48 3.68
C ILE A 26 -3.12 -3.37 4.22
N ILE A 27 -2.79 -2.25 4.88
CA ILE A 27 -1.46 -2.03 5.45
C ILE A 27 -1.19 -3.02 6.58
N CYS A 28 -2.14 -3.22 7.50
CA CYS A 28 -2.01 -4.19 8.57
C CYS A 28 -1.80 -5.60 8.01
N LEU A 29 -2.62 -6.03 7.06
CA LEU A 29 -2.54 -7.35 6.44
C LEU A 29 -1.18 -7.58 5.77
N TYR A 30 -0.70 -6.59 5.01
CA TYR A 30 0.58 -6.70 4.32
C TYR A 30 1.79 -6.63 5.25
N TYR A 31 1.79 -5.67 6.19
CA TYR A 31 2.95 -5.41 7.05
C TYR A 31 3.04 -6.30 8.29
N SER A 32 1.92 -6.86 8.75
CA SER A 32 1.89 -7.83 9.87
C SER A 32 2.24 -9.25 9.42
N SER A 33 2.19 -9.52 8.12
CA SER A 33 2.65 -10.80 7.58
C SER A 33 4.18 -10.81 7.56
N ASP A 34 4.77 -11.90 8.07
CA ASP A 34 6.21 -12.10 8.09
C ASP A 34 6.81 -11.84 6.69
N ALA A 35 7.84 -11.00 6.67
CA ALA A 35 8.69 -10.88 5.51
C ALA A 35 9.52 -12.16 5.44
N MET A 36 9.31 -12.98 4.40
CA MET A 36 10.07 -14.20 4.24
C MET A 36 11.56 -13.83 4.15
N PRO A 37 12.43 -14.34 5.03
CA PRO A 37 13.82 -13.87 5.16
C PRO A 37 14.67 -14.11 3.90
N SER A 38 14.22 -14.98 3.00
CA SER A 38 14.93 -15.38 1.78
C SER A 38 14.33 -14.82 0.48
N SER A 39 13.20 -14.11 0.55
CA SER A 39 12.59 -13.53 -0.66
C SER A 39 12.07 -12.12 -0.36
N SER A 40 12.29 -11.18 -1.28
CA SER A 40 11.61 -9.87 -1.29
C SER A 40 10.07 -9.97 -1.40
N ARG A 41 9.50 -11.19 -1.32
CA ARG A 41 8.08 -11.51 -1.38
C ARG A 41 7.56 -11.81 0.03
N ARG A 42 6.64 -10.98 0.52
CA ARG A 42 5.86 -11.26 1.74
C ARG A 42 4.87 -12.40 1.49
N ALA A 43 4.46 -13.09 2.55
CA ALA A 43 3.48 -14.18 2.49
C ALA A 43 2.13 -13.75 1.86
N VAL A 44 1.75 -12.48 2.00
CA VAL A 44 0.57 -11.92 1.35
C VAL A 44 0.96 -11.23 0.04
N HIS A 45 0.47 -11.77 -1.08
CA HIS A 45 0.69 -11.16 -2.38
C HIS A 45 -0.20 -9.94 -2.60
N GLN A 46 0.38 -8.85 -3.12
CA GLN A 46 -0.37 -7.64 -3.47
C GLN A 46 -1.49 -7.88 -4.48
N TRP A 47 -1.39 -8.96 -5.26
CA TRP A 47 -2.40 -9.39 -6.22
C TRP A 47 -3.66 -9.91 -5.52
N ASP A 48 -3.51 -10.75 -4.49
CA ASP A 48 -4.64 -11.24 -3.68
C ASP A 48 -5.33 -10.11 -2.92
N ILE A 49 -4.55 -9.14 -2.40
CA ILE A 49 -5.10 -7.92 -1.81
C ILE A 49 -5.90 -7.13 -2.86
N ALA A 50 -5.35 -6.96 -4.06
CA ALA A 50 -6.00 -6.23 -5.13
C ALA A 50 -7.36 -6.87 -5.52
N LEU A 51 -7.40 -8.20 -5.61
CA LEU A 51 -8.63 -8.95 -5.85
C LEU A 51 -9.63 -8.78 -4.70
N ARG A 52 -9.20 -8.98 -3.44
CA ARG A 52 -10.06 -8.85 -2.24
C ARG A 52 -10.72 -7.47 -2.14
N TYR A 53 -9.98 -6.42 -2.45
CA TYR A 53 -10.45 -5.02 -2.36
C TYR A 53 -10.99 -4.47 -3.70
N GLY A 54 -11.05 -5.31 -4.74
CA GLY A 54 -11.48 -4.92 -6.08
C GLY A 54 -10.64 -3.80 -6.71
N LYS A 55 -9.39 -3.60 -6.28
CA LYS A 55 -8.49 -2.54 -6.77
C LYS A 55 -7.49 -3.09 -7.78
N SER A 56 -6.78 -2.18 -8.45
CA SER A 56 -5.65 -2.58 -9.29
C SER A 56 -4.42 -2.86 -8.44
N ARG A 57 -3.55 -3.77 -8.90
CA ARG A 57 -2.25 -4.03 -8.26
C ARG A 57 -1.43 -2.74 -8.09
N ALA A 58 -1.50 -1.83 -9.06
CA ALA A 58 -0.79 -0.55 -8.99
C ALA A 58 -1.32 0.37 -7.87
N ALA A 59 -2.64 0.35 -7.59
CA ALA A 59 -3.22 1.10 -6.49
C ALA A 59 -2.78 0.53 -5.13
N ILE A 60 -2.78 -0.80 -4.99
CA ILE A 60 -2.27 -1.48 -3.80
C ILE A 60 -0.78 -1.20 -3.61
N SER A 61 0.02 -1.34 -4.66
CA SER A 61 1.47 -1.05 -4.63
C SER A 61 1.77 0.39 -4.20
N LYS A 62 1.02 1.38 -4.71
CA LYS A 62 1.15 2.79 -4.28
C LYS A 62 0.82 2.97 -2.80
N LEU A 63 -0.24 2.32 -2.32
CA LEU A 63 -0.64 2.39 -0.91
C LEU A 63 0.41 1.76 0.01
N LEU A 64 0.98 0.63 -0.40
CA LEU A 64 1.99 -0.11 0.33
C LEU A 64 3.40 0.48 0.19
N LYS A 65 3.57 1.64 -0.47
CA LYS A 65 4.84 2.36 -0.40
C LYS A 65 5.08 2.80 1.05
N PRO A 66 6.30 2.67 1.59
CA PRO A 66 6.58 3.03 2.98
C PRO A 66 6.11 4.43 3.36
N GLU A 67 6.32 5.41 2.48
CA GLU A 67 5.88 6.81 2.69
C GLU A 67 4.36 6.96 2.80
N HIS A 68 3.60 6.24 1.98
CA HIS A 68 2.15 6.29 1.99
C HIS A 68 1.58 5.49 3.18
N ALA A 69 2.09 4.29 3.41
CA ALA A 69 1.67 3.44 4.51
C ALA A 69 1.90 4.14 5.87
N ARG A 70 3.06 4.78 6.04
CA ARG A 70 3.38 5.55 7.26
C ARG A 70 2.38 6.68 7.51
N LYS A 71 2.00 7.44 6.48
CA LYS A 71 1.01 8.54 6.60
C LYS A 71 -0.35 8.03 7.05
N VAL A 72 -0.78 6.90 6.49
CA VAL A 72 -2.08 6.29 6.84
C VAL A 72 -2.04 5.78 8.30
N ILE A 73 -0.97 5.10 8.73
CA ILE A 73 -0.82 4.62 10.12
C ILE A 73 -0.62 5.76 11.13
N ALA A 74 -0.04 6.87 10.70
CA ALA A 74 0.12 8.09 11.51
C ALA A 74 -1.20 8.86 11.72
N SER A 75 -2.25 8.53 10.97
CA SER A 75 -3.56 9.18 11.10
C SER A 75 -4.26 8.79 12.40
N ALA A 76 -5.26 9.58 12.84
CA ALA A 76 -6.01 9.33 14.07
C ALA A 76 -6.62 7.92 14.16
N GLU A 77 -7.15 7.41 13.04
CA GLU A 77 -7.69 6.04 12.96
C GLU A 77 -6.60 4.96 13.08
N GLY A 78 -5.39 5.25 12.62
CA GLY A 78 -4.24 4.35 12.76
C GLY A 78 -3.77 4.18 14.21
N GLY A 79 -4.07 5.15 15.10
CA GLY A 79 -3.80 5.05 16.53
C GLY A 79 -4.57 3.93 17.25
N ARG A 80 -5.64 3.41 16.64
CA ARG A 80 -6.47 2.33 17.21
C ARG A 80 -5.93 0.93 16.92
N ILE A 81 -4.88 0.81 16.12
CA ILE A 81 -4.29 -0.48 15.75
C ILE A 81 -3.43 -1.01 16.89
N LYS A 82 -3.73 -2.22 17.37
CA LYS A 82 -3.00 -2.87 18.49
C LYS A 82 -1.51 -3.11 18.18
N ASN A 83 -1.19 -3.48 16.93
CA ASN A 83 0.18 -3.82 16.49
C ASN A 83 0.89 -2.65 15.78
N ARG A 84 0.47 -1.41 16.06
CA ARG A 84 0.94 -0.22 15.35
C ARG A 84 2.47 -0.06 15.36
N SER A 85 3.10 -0.31 16.51
CA SER A 85 4.56 -0.16 16.66
C SER A 85 5.33 -1.15 15.77
N MET A 86 4.88 -2.41 15.71
CA MET A 86 5.48 -3.44 14.86
C MET A 86 5.31 -3.09 13.38
N ILE A 87 4.11 -2.67 12.97
CA ILE A 87 3.83 -2.27 11.59
C ILE A 87 4.72 -1.09 11.17
N LEU A 88 4.90 -0.09 12.05
CA LEU A 88 5.79 1.05 11.79
C LEU A 88 7.25 0.62 11.64
N GLN A 89 7.70 -0.35 12.44
CA GLN A 89 9.04 -0.93 12.31
C GLN A 89 9.20 -1.62 10.96
N SER A 90 8.26 -2.49 10.57
CA SER A 90 8.30 -3.18 9.27
C SER A 90 8.22 -2.23 8.07
N ILE A 91 7.50 -1.12 8.20
CA ILE A 91 7.47 -0.05 7.20
C ILE A 91 8.85 0.60 7.06
N ARG A 92 9.53 0.85 8.19
CA ARG A 92 10.88 1.43 8.21
C ARG A 92 11.90 0.50 7.54
N GLU A 93 11.89 -0.77 7.91
CA GLU A 93 12.82 -1.77 7.36
C GLU A 93 12.62 -1.95 5.85
N GLU A 94 11.38 -1.90 5.35
CA GLU A 94 11.11 -1.89 3.90
C GLU A 94 11.65 -0.63 3.22
N ALA A 95 11.55 0.54 3.86
CA ALA A 95 12.11 1.78 3.31
C ALA A 95 13.64 1.69 3.18
N GLU A 96 14.32 1.15 4.19
CA GLU A 96 15.78 0.96 4.21
C GLU A 96 16.24 -0.12 3.23
N ARG A 97 15.47 -1.20 3.05
CA ARG A 97 15.74 -2.21 2.02
C ARG A 97 15.57 -1.65 0.62
N LYS A 98 14.59 -0.77 0.42
CA LYS A 98 14.34 -0.13 -0.87
C LYS A 98 15.40 0.91 -1.21
N SER A 99 15.88 1.70 -0.25
CA SER A 99 17.00 2.64 -0.49
C SER A 99 18.28 1.91 -0.89
N ARG A 100 18.64 0.80 -0.23
CA ARG A 100 19.80 -0.03 -0.63
C ARG A 100 19.66 -0.66 -2.01
N SER A 101 18.44 -0.98 -2.42
CA SER A 101 18.18 -1.56 -3.75
C SER A 101 18.14 -0.51 -4.86
N GLU A 102 17.77 0.74 -4.54
CA GLU A 102 17.77 1.86 -5.48
C GLU A 102 19.17 2.49 -5.63
N GLU A 103 20.04 2.45 -4.61
CA GLU A 103 21.46 2.87 -4.72
C GLU A 103 22.37 1.85 -5.41
N GLY A 104 21.91 0.61 -5.63
CA GLY A 104 22.66 -0.45 -6.33
C GLY A 104 22.30 -0.63 -7.81
N GLY A 105 21.45 0.24 -8.36
CA GLY A 105 20.98 0.17 -9.75
C GLY A 105 21.55 1.30 -10.61
N VAL A 106 22.76 1.07 -11.14
CA VAL A 106 23.52 1.81 -12.18
C VAL A 106 23.81 3.30 -11.95
#